data_AF-A0A2E9IIV0-F1
#
_entry.id   AF-A0A2E9IIV0-F1
#
_cell.length_a   1.000
_cell.length_b   1.000
_cell.length_c   1.000
_cell.angle_alpha   90.00
_cell.angle_beta   90.00
_cell.angle_gamma   90.00
#
_symmetry.space_group_name_H-M   'P 1'
#
loop_
_entity.id
_entity.type
_entity.pdbx_description
1 polymer ?
#
loop_
_entity_poly.entity_id
_entity_poly.type
_entity_poly.pdbx_seq_one_letter_code
_entity_poly.pdbx_strand_id
1 'polypeptide(L)'
;IGIKQKRVIMIGDELSELSESILQAGLTNLSKKPFFQMIGMSNPNSRFDAFGVWSEPKKGWESIDTQTADEWTTKWRGRYLRLDGERSPNIMLGEVRYPWLPTAEKLAEDRALLGAESRGYMRMVRAVFFDSDETTGIYSEAELANGGAMGEVDWADKPTVVAGVDPAFTNGGDRTIMYTAEVGYARNGQYVCKLGEAIHLNDDATNKAVPRTYQIVHQIIDHCKRRNISANNVALDSTGAGAPFCDVLAGEWSSDFMRVTFGGKGSDKRVSMNSQLTGAELYTNRVSELWFVGKELLRTKQIYGVSSDLAQEMCARNYDMTKGTGTLRVKIESKPEFKARFGRSPDLADAAFLALDCARQRLGLVAIDPPKDEKGAGYRKQVTIKTLSGALNNPDATLLS
;
A
#
# COMPACT_ATOMS: atom_id res chain seq x y z
N ILE A 1 -33.25 32.03 -28.15
CA ILE A 1 -33.92 31.54 -26.92
C ILE A 1 -34.42 30.13 -27.21
N GLY A 2 -33.73 29.10 -26.74
CA GLY A 2 -34.02 27.70 -27.09
C GLY A 2 -35.09 27.07 -26.21
N ILE A 3 -35.78 26.05 -26.73
CA ILE A 3 -36.72 25.21 -25.98
C ILE A 3 -35.97 24.55 -24.83
N LYS A 4 -36.28 24.99 -23.61
CA LYS A 4 -35.65 24.52 -22.38
C LYS A 4 -36.39 23.29 -21.87
N GLN A 5 -35.66 22.21 -21.58
CA GLN A 5 -36.26 21.02 -20.97
C GLN A 5 -36.95 21.36 -19.64
N LYS A 6 -38.18 20.86 -19.48
CA LYS A 6 -39.05 21.15 -18.32
C LYS A 6 -38.68 20.34 -17.08
N ARG A 7 -38.17 19.12 -17.28
CA ARG A 7 -37.72 18.19 -16.23
C ARG A 7 -36.23 17.93 -16.41
N VAL A 8 -35.45 18.19 -15.38
CA VAL A 8 -34.00 17.99 -15.38
C VAL A 8 -33.63 17.19 -14.14
N ILE A 9 -32.91 16.09 -14.33
CA ILE A 9 -32.29 15.33 -13.24
C ILE A 9 -30.78 15.40 -13.46
N MET A 10 -30.05 15.82 -12.44
CA MET A 10 -28.60 15.83 -12.41
C MET A 10 -28.13 14.79 -11.39
N ILE A 11 -27.25 13.89 -11.82
CA ILE A 11 -26.64 12.88 -10.95
C ILE A 11 -25.14 13.16 -10.93
N GLY A 12 -24.61 13.45 -9.75
CA GLY A 12 -23.17 13.58 -9.53
C GLY A 12 -22.68 12.37 -8.75
N ASP A 13 -21.98 11.47 -9.43
CA ASP A 13 -21.21 10.41 -8.79
C ASP A 13 -19.85 10.96 -8.34
N GLU A 14 -19.32 10.45 -7.23
CA GLU A 14 -18.09 10.92 -6.57
C GLU A 14 -18.05 12.43 -6.32
N LEU A 15 -19.14 12.98 -5.78
CA LEU A 15 -19.27 14.42 -5.60
C LEU A 15 -18.16 15.04 -4.73
N SER A 16 -17.46 14.28 -3.86
CA SER A 16 -16.30 14.77 -3.10
C SER A 16 -15.11 15.16 -3.99
N GLU A 17 -14.95 14.53 -5.14
CA GLU A 17 -13.83 14.74 -6.07
C GLU A 17 -14.17 15.75 -7.17
N LEU A 18 -15.44 16.15 -7.26
CA LEU A 18 -15.91 17.09 -8.26
C LEU A 18 -15.75 18.53 -7.79
N SER A 19 -15.50 19.43 -8.75
CA SER A 19 -15.43 20.86 -8.48
C SER A 19 -16.74 21.38 -7.89
N GLU A 20 -16.65 22.26 -6.89
CA GLU A 20 -17.79 22.99 -6.31
C GLU A 20 -18.62 23.77 -7.33
N SER A 21 -18.05 24.07 -8.51
CA SER A 21 -18.78 24.68 -9.63
C SER A 21 -20.02 23.89 -10.05
N ILE A 22 -20.04 22.56 -9.84
CA ILE A 22 -21.21 21.72 -10.09
C ILE A 22 -22.36 22.05 -9.13
N LEU A 23 -22.05 22.33 -7.85
CA LEU A 23 -23.05 22.77 -6.87
C LEU A 23 -23.67 24.11 -7.28
N GLN A 24 -22.83 25.05 -7.74
CA GLN A 24 -23.29 26.35 -8.23
C GLN A 24 -24.21 26.18 -9.45
N ALA A 25 -23.84 25.32 -10.40
CA ALA A 25 -24.67 25.03 -11.57
C ALA A 25 -26.04 24.42 -11.18
N GLY A 26 -26.04 23.46 -10.25
CA GLY A 26 -27.26 22.83 -9.73
C GLY A 26 -28.16 23.81 -8.96
N LEU A 27 -27.60 24.52 -7.98
CA LEU A 27 -28.34 25.39 -7.06
C LEU A 27 -28.84 26.69 -7.69
N THR A 28 -28.12 27.27 -8.64
CA THR A 28 -28.43 28.63 -9.13
C THR A 28 -29.04 28.65 -10.52
N ASN A 29 -28.58 27.77 -11.42
CA ASN A 29 -28.98 27.80 -12.84
C ASN A 29 -30.07 26.78 -13.15
N LEU A 30 -29.89 25.54 -12.69
CA LEU A 30 -30.79 24.44 -13.01
C LEU A 30 -32.02 24.36 -12.09
N SER A 31 -31.89 24.84 -10.85
CA SER A 31 -33.01 24.98 -9.89
C SER A 31 -34.15 25.89 -10.37
N LYS A 32 -33.89 26.80 -11.31
CA LYS A 32 -34.89 27.71 -11.91
C LYS A 32 -35.85 27.00 -12.90
N LYS A 33 -35.66 25.70 -13.14
CA LYS A 33 -36.51 24.90 -14.02
C LYS A 33 -37.79 24.46 -13.27
N PRO A 34 -38.92 24.23 -13.98
CA PRO A 34 -40.17 23.79 -13.36
C PRO A 34 -40.04 22.50 -12.55
N PHE A 35 -39.15 21.60 -12.96
CA PHE A 35 -38.80 20.40 -12.23
C PHE A 35 -37.29 20.17 -12.32
N PHE A 36 -36.63 20.22 -11.17
CA PHE A 36 -35.21 19.92 -11.04
C PHE A 36 -34.98 18.99 -9.85
N GLN A 37 -34.20 17.93 -10.06
CA GLN A 37 -33.72 17.05 -9.01
C GLN A 37 -32.21 16.88 -9.16
N MET A 38 -31.48 17.04 -8.06
CA MET A 38 -30.05 16.71 -8.00
C MET A 38 -29.85 15.55 -7.04
N ILE A 39 -29.13 14.53 -7.47
CA ILE A 39 -28.73 13.37 -6.66
C ILE A 39 -27.20 13.39 -6.61
N GLY A 40 -26.65 13.59 -5.42
CA GLY A 40 -25.22 13.51 -5.17
C GLY A 40 -24.90 12.20 -4.45
N MET A 41 -23.89 11.48 -4.94
CA MET A 41 -23.43 10.22 -4.37
C MET A 41 -21.92 10.30 -4.18
N SER A 42 -21.41 9.92 -3.00
CA SER A 42 -19.98 9.89 -2.72
C SER A 42 -19.71 9.21 -1.36
N ASN A 43 -18.49 8.71 -1.18
CA ASN A 43 -17.98 8.31 0.13
C ASN A 43 -17.47 9.55 0.89
N PRO A 44 -18.00 9.86 2.10
CA PRO A 44 -17.70 11.12 2.79
C PRO A 44 -16.20 11.34 3.06
N ASN A 45 -15.59 12.41 2.53
CA ASN A 45 -14.18 12.71 2.79
C ASN A 45 -14.02 13.90 3.74
N SER A 46 -14.54 15.05 3.34
CA SER A 46 -14.43 16.29 4.09
C SER A 46 -15.79 16.98 4.18
N ARG A 47 -16.08 17.60 5.32
CA ARG A 47 -17.26 18.45 5.48
C ARG A 47 -17.20 19.72 4.62
N PHE A 48 -15.99 20.06 4.12
CA PHE A 48 -15.71 21.25 3.34
C PHE A 48 -15.59 20.98 1.84
N ASP A 49 -15.53 19.72 1.41
CA ASP A 49 -15.57 19.40 -0.02
C ASP A 49 -17.00 19.57 -0.59
N ALA A 50 -17.14 19.42 -1.92
CA ALA A 50 -18.43 19.62 -2.57
C ALA A 50 -19.53 18.67 -2.05
N PHE A 51 -19.20 17.42 -1.68
CA PHE A 51 -20.17 16.50 -1.09
C PHE A 51 -20.49 16.85 0.37
N GLY A 52 -19.49 17.27 1.15
CA GLY A 52 -19.68 17.79 2.51
C GLY A 52 -20.62 18.98 2.53
N VAL A 53 -20.35 20.00 1.73
CA VAL A 53 -21.22 21.20 1.62
C VAL A 53 -22.64 20.81 1.19
N TRP A 54 -22.78 19.83 0.28
CA TRP A 54 -24.08 19.34 -0.17
C TRP A 54 -24.83 18.55 0.91
N SER A 55 -24.09 17.82 1.73
CA SER A 55 -24.60 16.96 2.79
C SER A 55 -24.83 17.70 4.10
N GLU A 56 -24.49 18.99 4.21
CA GLU A 56 -24.58 19.70 5.49
C GLU A 56 -26.01 19.70 6.07
N PRO A 57 -26.19 19.30 7.34
CA PRO A 57 -27.49 19.28 8.00
C PRO A 57 -28.12 20.67 8.09
N LYS A 58 -29.45 20.73 8.10
CA LYS A 58 -30.20 22.00 8.17
C LYS A 58 -29.81 22.87 9.37
N LYS A 59 -29.40 22.27 10.49
CA LYS A 59 -28.97 22.96 11.72
C LYS A 59 -27.44 22.96 11.91
N GLY A 60 -26.67 22.67 10.85
CA GLY A 60 -25.21 22.57 10.90
C GLY A 60 -24.71 21.21 11.39
N TRP A 61 -23.41 20.96 11.23
CA TRP A 61 -22.78 19.67 11.54
C TRP A 61 -22.88 19.27 13.01
N GLU A 62 -22.79 20.24 13.93
CA GLU A 62 -22.95 20.02 15.38
C GLU A 62 -24.34 19.49 15.78
N SER A 63 -25.32 19.54 14.88
CA SER A 63 -26.68 19.09 15.18
C SER A 63 -26.90 17.59 15.04
N ILE A 64 -25.91 16.85 14.53
CA ILE A 64 -25.97 15.40 14.32
C ILE A 64 -24.64 14.75 14.71
N ASP A 65 -24.70 13.47 15.05
CA ASP A 65 -23.51 12.62 15.10
C ASP A 65 -23.34 11.92 13.75
N THR A 66 -22.31 12.30 12.99
CA THR A 66 -22.06 11.76 11.65
C THR A 66 -21.60 10.31 11.63
N GLN A 67 -21.21 9.74 12.78
CA GLN A 67 -20.79 8.35 12.87
C GLN A 67 -21.97 7.38 13.02
N THR A 68 -23.06 7.85 13.62
CA THR A 68 -24.22 7.02 13.95
C THR A 68 -25.48 7.37 13.14
N ALA A 69 -25.63 8.61 12.69
CA ALA A 69 -26.80 9.03 11.92
C ALA A 69 -26.88 8.37 10.53
N ASP A 70 -28.06 7.86 10.20
CA ASP A 70 -28.33 7.24 8.90
C ASP A 70 -28.99 8.18 7.89
N GLU A 71 -29.65 9.22 8.39
CA GLU A 71 -30.34 10.18 7.54
C GLU A 71 -30.50 11.53 8.24
N TRP A 72 -30.56 12.58 7.43
CA TRP A 72 -30.95 13.91 7.91
C TRP A 72 -31.46 14.79 6.78
N THR A 73 -32.14 15.87 7.14
CA THR A 73 -32.51 16.92 6.19
C THR A 73 -31.34 17.88 6.02
N THR A 74 -30.91 18.12 4.78
CA THR A 74 -29.80 19.05 4.48
C THR A 74 -30.26 20.50 4.52
N LYS A 75 -29.34 21.45 4.67
CA LYS A 75 -29.65 22.90 4.62
C LYS A 75 -30.25 23.34 3.27
N TRP A 76 -30.03 22.54 2.23
CA TRP A 76 -30.57 22.74 0.88
C TRP A 76 -31.99 22.16 0.70
N ARG A 77 -32.65 21.72 1.78
CA ARG A 77 -33.95 21.03 1.77
C ARG A 77 -33.93 19.67 1.04
N GLY A 78 -32.76 19.06 0.92
CA GLY A 78 -32.59 17.68 0.47
C GLY A 78 -32.67 16.67 1.60
N ARG A 79 -32.66 15.37 1.26
CA ARG A 79 -32.52 14.26 2.21
C ARG A 79 -31.16 13.60 1.99
N TYR A 80 -30.37 13.51 3.05
CA TYR A 80 -29.18 12.68 3.09
C TYR A 80 -29.55 11.27 3.52
N LEU A 81 -28.90 10.27 2.93
CA LEU A 81 -29.03 8.86 3.28
C LEU A 81 -27.64 8.23 3.33
N ARG A 82 -27.29 7.60 4.44
CA ARG A 82 -26.07 6.81 4.61
C ARG A 82 -26.33 5.37 4.18
N LEU A 83 -25.44 4.83 3.36
CA LEU A 83 -25.44 3.41 3.00
C LEU A 83 -24.20 2.75 3.59
N ASP A 84 -24.36 2.18 4.77
CA ASP A 84 -23.29 1.52 5.52
C ASP A 84 -23.05 0.10 4.99
N GLY A 85 -21.85 -0.18 4.53
CA GLY A 85 -21.44 -1.47 3.96
C GLY A 85 -21.58 -2.62 4.96
N GLU A 86 -21.37 -2.39 6.26
CA GLU A 86 -21.57 -3.41 7.30
C GLU A 86 -23.04 -3.79 7.51
N ARG A 87 -23.96 -2.94 7.03
CA ARG A 87 -25.41 -3.17 7.08
C ARG A 87 -26.00 -3.38 5.68
N SER A 88 -25.15 -3.73 4.71
CA SER A 88 -25.55 -4.15 3.38
C SER A 88 -26.47 -5.38 3.46
N PRO A 89 -27.48 -5.53 2.57
CA PRO A 89 -28.38 -6.67 2.51
C PRO A 89 -27.69 -8.05 2.59
N ASN A 90 -26.57 -8.25 1.91
CA ASN A 90 -25.84 -9.53 1.98
C ASN A 90 -25.33 -9.83 3.40
N ILE A 91 -24.91 -8.79 4.13
CA ILE A 91 -24.39 -8.94 5.49
C ILE A 91 -25.53 -9.22 6.47
N MET A 92 -26.63 -8.49 6.33
CA MET A 92 -27.84 -8.68 7.15
C MET A 92 -28.48 -10.05 6.93
N LEU A 93 -28.39 -10.60 5.71
CA LEU A 93 -28.90 -11.93 5.37
C LEU A 93 -27.94 -13.07 5.74
N GLY A 94 -26.64 -12.77 5.92
CA GLY A 94 -25.61 -13.80 6.11
C GLY A 94 -25.30 -14.63 4.86
N GLU A 95 -25.81 -14.24 3.70
CA GLU A 95 -25.60 -14.91 2.41
C GLU A 95 -25.39 -13.89 1.27
N VAL A 96 -24.66 -14.29 0.22
CA VAL A 96 -24.46 -13.47 -0.97
C VAL A 96 -25.67 -13.59 -1.89
N ARG A 97 -26.72 -12.79 -1.63
CA ARG A 97 -27.92 -12.72 -2.47
C ARG A 97 -27.77 -11.75 -3.63
N TYR A 98 -27.04 -10.66 -3.42
CA TYR A 98 -26.82 -9.58 -4.39
C TYR A 98 -25.32 -9.48 -4.73
N PRO A 99 -24.86 -10.07 -5.84
CA PRO A 99 -23.42 -10.18 -6.15
C PRO A 99 -22.65 -8.86 -6.24
N TRP A 100 -23.34 -7.75 -6.48
CA TRP A 100 -22.77 -6.40 -6.61
C TRP A 100 -22.75 -5.59 -5.31
N LEU A 101 -23.20 -6.17 -4.19
CA LEU A 101 -23.17 -5.54 -2.87
C LEU A 101 -22.05 -6.14 -2.00
N PRO A 102 -21.55 -5.41 -0.98
CA PRO A 102 -20.51 -5.90 -0.09
C PRO A 102 -20.78 -7.31 0.45
N THR A 103 -19.76 -8.16 0.49
CA THR A 103 -19.81 -9.52 1.03
C THR A 103 -19.09 -9.60 2.37
N ALA A 104 -19.43 -10.57 3.22
CA ALA A 104 -18.80 -10.75 4.52
C ALA A 104 -17.28 -10.99 4.40
N GLU A 105 -16.87 -11.79 3.40
CA GLU A 105 -15.46 -12.05 3.09
C GLU A 105 -14.71 -10.77 2.72
N LYS A 106 -15.29 -9.94 1.85
CA LYS A 106 -14.66 -8.69 1.42
C LYS A 106 -14.55 -7.68 2.55
N LEU A 107 -15.59 -7.56 3.38
CA LEU A 107 -15.55 -6.69 4.56
C LEU A 107 -14.52 -7.15 5.60
N ALA A 108 -14.33 -8.46 5.75
CA ALA A 108 -13.29 -9.00 6.63
C ALA A 108 -11.88 -8.70 6.08
N GLU A 109 -11.68 -8.85 4.77
CA GLU A 109 -10.44 -8.46 4.09
C GLU A 109 -10.16 -6.97 4.25
N ASP A 110 -11.13 -6.09 3.95
CA ASP A 110 -10.97 -4.65 4.06
C ASP A 110 -10.74 -4.21 5.52
N ARG A 111 -11.38 -4.87 6.49
CA ARG A 111 -11.14 -4.62 7.92
C ARG A 111 -9.72 -5.02 8.33
N ALA A 112 -9.23 -6.16 7.84
CA ALA A 112 -7.88 -6.63 8.13
C ALA A 112 -6.81 -5.74 7.47
N LEU A 113 -7.04 -5.32 6.23
CA LEU A 113 -6.11 -4.51 5.46
C LEU A 113 -6.02 -3.06 5.98
N LEU A 114 -7.18 -2.44 6.22
CA LEU A 114 -7.28 -1.02 6.55
C LEU A 114 -7.25 -0.78 8.07
N GLY A 115 -7.75 -1.71 8.87
CA GLY A 115 -8.02 -1.51 10.30
C GLY A 115 -9.39 -0.89 10.53
N ALA A 116 -10.14 -1.45 11.49
CA ALA A 116 -11.55 -1.10 11.75
C ALA A 116 -11.79 0.38 12.09
N GLU A 117 -10.82 1.01 12.77
CA GLU A 117 -10.89 2.41 13.20
C GLU A 117 -10.17 3.37 12.24
N SER A 118 -9.65 2.86 11.11
CA SER A 118 -8.96 3.70 10.15
C SER A 118 -9.93 4.64 9.42
N ARG A 119 -9.45 5.85 9.10
CA ARG A 119 -10.18 6.80 8.24
C ARG A 119 -10.62 6.15 6.92
N GLY A 120 -9.78 5.30 6.33
CA GLY A 120 -10.10 4.56 5.10
C GLY A 120 -11.28 3.61 5.28
N TYR A 121 -11.30 2.82 6.35
CA TYR A 121 -12.41 1.91 6.65
C TYR A 121 -13.71 2.67 6.97
N MET A 122 -13.63 3.68 7.84
CA MET A 122 -14.78 4.49 8.24
C MET A 122 -15.41 5.25 7.07
N ARG A 123 -14.60 5.79 6.15
CA ARG A 123 -15.09 6.45 4.95
C ARG A 123 -15.66 5.47 3.92
N MET A 124 -14.91 4.43 3.58
CA MET A 124 -15.22 3.62 2.40
C MET A 124 -16.18 2.45 2.69
N VAL A 125 -16.18 1.95 3.92
CA VAL A 125 -17.09 0.87 4.36
C VAL A 125 -18.25 1.42 5.15
N ARG A 126 -17.99 2.21 6.21
CA ARG A 126 -19.06 2.73 7.09
C ARG A 126 -19.79 3.94 6.52
N ALA A 127 -19.23 4.58 5.49
CA ALA A 127 -19.76 5.79 4.83
C ALA A 127 -20.04 6.94 5.81
N VAL A 128 -19.11 7.24 6.72
CA VAL A 128 -19.25 8.33 7.71
C VAL A 128 -18.29 9.49 7.46
N PHE A 129 -18.71 10.71 7.81
CA PHE A 129 -17.76 11.82 7.98
C PHE A 129 -16.99 11.58 9.27
N PHE A 130 -15.76 11.07 9.13
CA PHE A 130 -14.90 10.67 10.24
C PHE A 130 -13.78 11.69 10.43
N ASP A 131 -13.82 12.38 11.56
CA ASP A 131 -12.69 13.18 12.03
C ASP A 131 -11.86 12.27 12.94
N SER A 132 -10.70 11.81 12.48
CA SER A 132 -9.72 11.19 13.35
C SER A 132 -8.42 11.98 13.36
N ASP A 133 -7.87 12.14 14.55
CA ASP A 133 -6.51 12.68 14.78
C ASP A 133 -5.42 11.57 14.67
N GLU A 134 -5.81 10.30 14.55
CA GLU A 134 -4.92 9.13 14.38
C GLU A 134 -5.31 8.30 13.15
N THR A 135 -4.43 7.44 12.62
CA THR A 135 -3.34 7.79 11.70
C THR A 135 -3.76 7.31 10.30
N THR A 136 -3.49 8.06 9.24
CA THR A 136 -3.49 7.49 7.87
C THR A 136 -2.22 6.67 7.62
N GLY A 137 -1.50 6.28 8.68
CA GLY A 137 -0.24 5.54 8.62
C GLY A 137 -0.45 4.12 8.12
N ILE A 138 0.50 3.63 7.32
CA ILE A 138 0.44 2.25 6.78
C ILE A 138 0.68 1.23 7.90
N TYR A 139 1.62 1.54 8.79
CA TYR A 139 2.03 0.74 9.94
C TYR A 139 1.81 1.52 11.24
N SER A 140 1.58 0.79 12.34
CA SER A 140 1.56 1.31 13.69
C SER A 140 2.69 0.74 14.54
N GLU A 141 3.10 1.48 15.57
CA GLU A 141 4.10 0.99 16.54
C GLU A 141 3.63 -0.28 17.25
N ALA A 142 2.34 -0.37 17.56
CA ALA A 142 1.75 -1.55 18.18
C ALA A 142 1.84 -2.80 17.28
N GLU A 143 1.63 -2.67 15.97
CA GLU A 143 1.79 -3.79 15.02
C GLU A 143 3.25 -4.26 14.96
N LEU A 144 4.21 -3.33 14.91
CA LEU A 144 5.64 -3.67 14.87
C LEU A 144 6.12 -4.31 16.19
N ALA A 145 5.67 -3.79 17.34
CA ALA A 145 6.04 -4.29 18.66
C ALA A 145 5.39 -5.67 18.95
N ASN A 146 4.10 -5.83 18.68
CA ASN A 146 3.37 -7.08 18.95
C ASN A 146 3.65 -8.17 17.91
N GLY A 147 4.09 -7.80 16.70
CA GLY A 147 4.40 -8.72 15.61
C GLY A 147 5.71 -9.50 15.77
N GLY A 148 6.54 -9.15 16.76
CA GLY A 148 7.89 -9.73 16.93
C GLY A 148 8.91 -9.24 15.88
N ALA A 149 8.54 -8.25 15.06
CA ALA A 149 9.32 -7.83 13.91
C ALA A 149 10.62 -7.10 14.25
N MET A 150 10.74 -6.57 15.47
CA MET A 150 12.00 -6.02 15.97
C MET A 150 12.95 -7.09 16.52
N GLY A 151 12.52 -8.35 16.55
CA GLY A 151 13.27 -9.47 17.10
C GLY A 151 14.28 -10.09 16.13
N GLU A 152 14.96 -11.10 16.63
CA GLU A 152 15.94 -11.91 15.93
C GLU A 152 15.33 -13.23 15.43
N VAL A 153 15.95 -13.84 14.41
CA VAL A 153 15.53 -15.15 13.88
C VAL A 153 16.48 -16.24 14.35
N ASP A 154 15.93 -17.30 14.95
CA ASP A 154 16.65 -18.56 15.14
C ASP A 154 16.58 -19.39 13.85
N TRP A 155 17.62 -19.30 13.04
CA TRP A 155 17.69 -19.92 11.73
C TRP A 155 17.87 -21.46 11.82
N ALA A 156 17.14 -22.18 10.97
CA ALA A 156 17.33 -23.63 10.80
C ALA A 156 18.62 -23.94 10.02
N ASP A 157 18.91 -23.15 8.99
CA ASP A 157 20.06 -23.27 8.09
C ASP A 157 20.61 -21.88 7.74
N LYS A 158 21.77 -21.82 7.06
CA LYS A 158 22.35 -20.55 6.59
C LYS A 158 21.37 -19.82 5.66
N PRO A 159 20.91 -18.61 6.00
CA PRO A 159 19.97 -17.88 5.16
C PRO A 159 20.64 -17.34 3.88
N THR A 160 19.82 -17.07 2.88
CA THR A 160 20.24 -16.38 1.65
C THR A 160 20.12 -14.88 1.85
N VAL A 161 21.16 -14.14 1.47
CA VAL A 161 21.18 -12.68 1.61
C VAL A 161 20.70 -12.03 0.30
N VAL A 162 19.83 -11.02 0.42
CA VAL A 162 19.33 -10.16 -0.65
C VAL A 162 19.57 -8.69 -0.33
N ALA A 163 19.46 -7.82 -1.32
CA ALA A 163 19.54 -6.37 -1.12
C ALA A 163 18.52 -5.58 -1.94
N GLY A 164 18.08 -4.45 -1.40
CA GLY A 164 17.28 -3.44 -2.07
C GLY A 164 18.06 -2.13 -2.13
N VAL A 165 18.02 -1.43 -3.27
CA VAL A 165 18.75 -0.17 -3.47
C VAL A 165 17.79 0.91 -3.91
N ASP A 166 17.63 1.95 -3.08
CA ASP A 166 16.93 3.19 -3.43
C ASP A 166 17.96 4.28 -3.75
N PRO A 167 18.30 4.48 -5.04
CA PRO A 167 19.23 5.52 -5.45
C PRO A 167 18.59 6.92 -5.43
N ALA A 168 19.27 7.87 -4.77
CA ALA A 168 18.93 9.28 -4.87
C ALA A 168 19.54 9.90 -6.13
N PHE A 169 18.75 10.66 -6.89
CA PHE A 169 19.20 11.29 -8.16
C PHE A 169 19.25 12.82 -8.15
N THR A 170 18.84 13.46 -7.05
CA THR A 170 18.73 14.92 -6.98
C THR A 170 19.61 15.49 -5.88
N ASN A 171 20.00 16.76 -6.04
CA ASN A 171 20.65 17.57 -4.99
C ASN A 171 19.70 17.94 -3.82
N GLY A 172 18.56 17.26 -3.70
CA GLY A 172 17.53 17.56 -2.71
C GLY A 172 17.81 17.00 -1.31
N GLY A 173 18.94 16.35 -1.08
CA GLY A 173 19.27 15.75 0.23
C GLY A 173 18.65 14.38 0.51
N ASP A 174 18.17 13.69 -0.53
CA ASP A 174 17.77 12.28 -0.41
C ASP A 174 19.02 11.39 -0.31
N ARG A 175 18.95 10.33 0.49
CA ARG A 175 20.07 9.40 0.68
C ARG A 175 19.99 8.27 -0.33
N THR A 176 21.13 7.87 -0.89
CA THR A 176 21.22 6.61 -1.62
C THR A 176 21.45 5.48 -0.62
N ILE A 177 20.46 4.61 -0.43
CA ILE A 177 20.50 3.53 0.57
C ILE A 177 20.54 2.18 -0.14
N MET A 178 21.45 1.31 0.30
CA MET A 178 21.39 -0.14 0.07
C MET A 178 20.97 -0.81 1.37
N TYR A 179 19.85 -1.52 1.37
CA TYR A 179 19.34 -2.24 2.54
C TYR A 179 19.51 -3.75 2.33
N THR A 180 20.10 -4.45 3.30
CA THR A 180 20.27 -5.91 3.22
C THR A 180 19.13 -6.64 3.94
N ALA A 181 18.84 -7.87 3.51
CA ALA A 181 17.93 -8.77 4.23
C ALA A 181 18.39 -10.22 4.10
N GLU A 182 18.05 -11.04 5.09
CA GLU A 182 18.34 -12.47 5.15
C GLU A 182 17.03 -13.26 5.05
N VAL A 183 16.98 -14.27 4.18
CA VAL A 183 15.77 -15.02 3.87
C VAL A 183 16.05 -16.52 4.02
N GLY A 184 15.18 -17.22 4.74
CA GLY A 184 15.40 -18.64 5.03
C GLY A 184 14.32 -19.24 5.92
N TYR A 185 14.53 -20.51 6.30
CA TYR A 185 13.67 -21.18 7.27
C TYR A 185 14.14 -20.89 8.69
N ALA A 186 13.24 -20.42 9.54
CA ALA A 186 13.42 -20.40 10.98
C ALA A 186 13.28 -21.82 11.56
N ARG A 187 13.82 -22.07 12.75
CA ARG A 187 13.79 -23.38 13.41
C ARG A 187 12.37 -23.90 13.68
N ASN A 188 11.40 -22.99 13.79
CA ASN A 188 9.97 -23.33 13.90
C ASN A 188 9.36 -23.83 12.56
N GLY A 189 10.14 -23.90 11.48
CA GLY A 189 9.71 -24.36 10.16
C GLY A 189 9.07 -23.27 9.29
N GLN A 190 8.96 -22.03 9.76
CA GLN A 190 8.41 -20.92 8.99
C GLN A 190 9.46 -20.31 8.06
N TYR A 191 9.07 -19.97 6.83
CA TYR A 191 9.93 -19.26 5.89
C TYR A 191 9.80 -17.75 6.12
N VAL A 192 10.89 -17.09 6.50
CA VAL A 192 10.87 -15.71 7.04
C VAL A 192 11.95 -14.84 6.37
N CYS A 193 11.81 -13.53 6.55
CA CYS A 193 12.76 -12.51 6.12
C CYS A 193 13.17 -11.65 7.31
N LYS A 194 14.47 -11.55 7.57
CA LYS A 194 15.05 -10.65 8.56
C LYS A 194 15.66 -9.46 7.84
N LEU A 195 15.16 -8.26 8.11
CA LEU A 195 15.76 -7.02 7.64
C LEU A 195 17.08 -6.77 8.37
N GLY A 196 18.09 -6.37 7.62
CA GLY A 196 19.47 -6.23 8.08
C GLY A 196 19.90 -4.76 8.18
N GLU A 197 21.05 -4.48 7.58
CA GLU A 197 21.76 -3.21 7.68
C GLU A 197 21.32 -2.25 6.57
N ALA A 198 21.15 -0.97 6.93
CA ALA A 198 21.09 0.13 5.99
C ALA A 198 22.48 0.68 5.71
N ILE A 199 22.93 0.59 4.47
CA ILE A 199 24.25 1.04 4.01
C ILE A 199 24.05 2.34 3.23
N HIS A 200 24.62 3.43 3.74
CA HIS A 200 24.65 4.71 3.03
C HIS A 200 25.73 4.68 1.95
N LEU A 201 25.31 4.86 0.70
CA LEU A 201 26.22 4.95 -0.45
C LEU A 201 26.48 6.42 -0.74
N ASN A 202 27.71 6.87 -0.49
CA ASN A 202 28.06 8.29 -0.56
C ASN A 202 28.89 8.58 -1.79
N ASP A 203 28.56 9.64 -2.52
CA ASP A 203 29.42 10.16 -3.57
C ASP A 203 30.37 11.24 -3.03
N ASP A 204 31.56 11.28 -3.61
CA ASP A 204 32.52 12.37 -3.41
C ASP A 204 32.37 13.38 -4.54
N ALA A 205 31.68 14.47 -4.25
CA ALA A 205 31.47 15.58 -5.19
C ALA A 205 32.78 16.31 -5.58
N THR A 206 33.86 16.14 -4.81
CA THR A 206 35.18 16.71 -5.12
C THR A 206 35.93 15.86 -6.14
N ASN A 207 35.63 14.56 -6.21
CA ASN A 207 36.18 13.66 -7.21
C ASN A 207 35.52 13.89 -8.58
N LYS A 208 36.15 14.74 -9.40
CA LYS A 208 35.70 15.02 -10.78
C LYS A 208 36.11 13.95 -11.80
N ALA A 209 36.99 13.02 -11.42
CA ALA A 209 37.51 12.00 -12.33
C ALA A 209 36.51 10.86 -12.55
N VAL A 210 35.70 10.54 -11.54
CA VAL A 210 34.69 9.48 -11.62
C VAL A 210 33.30 10.09 -11.46
N PRO A 211 32.41 9.97 -12.45
CA PRO A 211 31.04 10.47 -12.32
C PRO A 211 30.31 9.82 -11.14
N ARG A 212 29.44 10.58 -10.46
CA ARG A 212 28.68 10.13 -9.29
C ARG A 212 28.06 8.73 -9.47
N THR A 213 27.42 8.49 -10.61
CA THR A 213 26.79 7.19 -10.94
C THR A 213 27.77 6.02 -10.78
N TYR A 214 28.97 6.13 -11.36
CA TYR A 214 30.00 5.10 -11.27
C TYR A 214 30.52 4.93 -9.83
N GLN A 215 30.67 6.03 -9.07
CA GLN A 215 31.09 5.94 -7.67
C GLN A 215 30.10 5.11 -6.82
N ILE A 216 28.80 5.31 -7.02
CA ILE A 216 27.75 4.57 -6.31
C ILE A 216 27.67 3.12 -6.83
N VAL A 217 27.75 2.90 -8.15
CA VAL A 217 27.74 1.57 -8.76
C VAL A 217 28.87 0.70 -8.22
N HIS A 218 30.10 1.22 -8.16
CA HIS A 218 31.23 0.49 -7.59
C HIS A 218 31.00 0.13 -6.12
N GLN A 219 30.44 1.05 -5.32
CA GLN A 219 30.10 0.76 -3.93
C GLN A 219 29.06 -0.38 -3.82
N ILE A 220 28.00 -0.37 -4.64
CA ILE A 220 26.99 -1.45 -4.66
C ILE A 220 27.69 -2.79 -4.92
N ILE A 221 28.52 -2.87 -5.97
CA ILE A 221 29.23 -4.08 -6.36
C ILE A 221 30.14 -4.56 -5.23
N ASP A 222 30.90 -3.67 -4.61
CA ASP A 222 31.82 -4.00 -3.52
C ASP A 222 31.10 -4.45 -2.26
N HIS A 223 29.97 -3.83 -1.92
CA HIS A 223 29.14 -4.24 -0.80
C HIS A 223 28.49 -5.61 -1.03
N CYS A 224 28.02 -5.87 -2.26
CA CYS A 224 27.48 -7.18 -2.67
C CYS A 224 28.54 -8.27 -2.61
N LYS A 225 29.74 -8.05 -3.19
CA LYS A 225 30.85 -9.01 -3.17
C LYS A 225 31.28 -9.36 -1.75
N ARG A 226 31.46 -8.35 -0.88
CA ARG A 226 31.84 -8.56 0.53
C ARG A 226 30.82 -9.36 1.33
N ARG A 227 29.53 -9.26 0.97
CA ARG A 227 28.41 -9.94 1.65
C ARG A 227 27.96 -11.20 0.92
N ASN A 228 28.65 -11.60 -0.16
CA ASN A 228 28.29 -12.74 -1.00
C ASN A 228 26.85 -12.67 -1.55
N ILE A 229 26.41 -11.47 -1.93
CA ILE A 229 25.11 -11.22 -2.57
C ILE A 229 25.32 -11.26 -4.08
N SER A 230 24.63 -12.19 -4.76
CA SER A 230 24.65 -12.28 -6.23
C SER A 230 23.81 -11.17 -6.84
N ALA A 231 24.10 -10.78 -8.09
CA ALA A 231 23.33 -9.74 -8.79
C ALA A 231 21.84 -10.10 -8.88
N ASN A 232 21.50 -11.38 -9.08
CA ASN A 232 20.12 -11.86 -9.12
C ASN A 232 19.35 -11.61 -7.81
N ASN A 233 20.06 -11.47 -6.69
CA ASN A 233 19.51 -11.19 -5.36
C ASN A 233 19.53 -9.70 -4.99
N VAL A 234 19.59 -8.81 -5.99
CA VAL A 234 19.51 -7.36 -5.79
C VAL A 234 18.28 -6.80 -6.50
N ALA A 235 17.54 -5.92 -5.83
CA ALA A 235 16.48 -5.11 -6.41
C ALA A 235 16.86 -3.63 -6.36
N LEU A 236 16.55 -2.88 -7.42
CA LEU A 236 16.92 -1.47 -7.52
C LEU A 236 15.77 -0.65 -8.10
N ASP A 237 15.48 0.51 -7.50
CA ASP A 237 14.48 1.45 -8.06
C ASP A 237 14.98 2.05 -9.38
N SER A 238 14.27 1.75 -10.46
CA SER A 238 14.53 2.21 -11.81
C SER A 238 13.61 3.36 -12.23
N THR A 239 12.93 4.01 -11.28
CA THR A 239 11.99 5.11 -11.58
C THR A 239 12.72 6.35 -12.09
N GLY A 240 12.26 6.90 -13.22
CA GLY A 240 12.81 8.12 -13.79
C GLY A 240 14.31 8.03 -14.08
N ALA A 241 15.12 8.81 -13.37
CA ALA A 241 16.57 8.80 -13.48
C ALA A 241 17.23 7.48 -13.00
N GLY A 242 16.47 6.56 -12.40
CA GLY A 242 16.93 5.22 -12.07
C GLY A 242 17.15 4.31 -13.26
N ALA A 243 16.41 4.49 -14.35
CA ALA A 243 16.61 3.68 -15.56
C ALA A 243 18.05 3.78 -16.13
N PRO A 244 18.61 4.97 -16.41
CA PRO A 244 19.99 5.08 -16.88
C PRO A 244 21.01 4.65 -15.82
N PHE A 245 20.71 4.77 -14.53
CA PHE A 245 21.56 4.23 -13.46
C PHE A 245 21.64 2.69 -13.54
N CYS A 246 20.50 2.02 -13.74
CA CYS A 246 20.45 0.57 -13.96
C CYS A 246 21.25 0.15 -15.19
N ASP A 247 21.26 0.94 -16.26
CA ASP A 247 22.03 0.63 -17.47
C ASP A 247 23.53 0.63 -17.20
N VAL A 248 24.02 1.59 -16.41
CA VAL A 248 25.43 1.62 -15.98
C VAL A 248 25.74 0.42 -15.08
N LEU A 249 24.91 0.13 -14.08
CA LEU A 249 25.11 -1.04 -13.21
C LEU A 249 25.12 -2.36 -14.00
N ALA A 250 24.26 -2.48 -15.01
CA ALA A 250 24.21 -3.65 -15.87
C ALA A 250 25.48 -3.80 -16.73
N GLY A 251 26.04 -2.69 -17.23
CA GLY A 251 27.30 -2.68 -17.95
C GLY A 251 28.52 -3.03 -17.10
N GLU A 252 28.54 -2.59 -15.84
CA GLU A 252 29.68 -2.78 -14.93
C GLU A 252 29.65 -4.10 -14.14
N TRP A 253 28.48 -4.73 -13.97
CA TRP A 253 28.35 -5.90 -13.11
C TRP A 253 27.60 -7.08 -13.72
N SER A 254 26.29 -6.93 -13.94
CA SER A 254 25.40 -7.97 -14.49
C SER A 254 24.03 -7.35 -14.73
N SER A 255 23.30 -7.86 -15.71
CA SER A 255 21.90 -7.49 -15.96
C SER A 255 20.86 -8.27 -15.14
N ASP A 256 21.29 -9.21 -14.30
CA ASP A 256 20.38 -10.17 -13.63
C ASP A 256 19.63 -9.58 -12.43
N PHE A 257 20.06 -8.40 -11.94
CA PHE A 257 19.37 -7.71 -10.85
C PHE A 257 17.97 -7.25 -11.27
N MET A 258 17.08 -7.18 -10.29
CA MET A 258 15.71 -6.81 -10.50
C MET A 258 15.56 -5.28 -10.59
N ARG A 259 15.13 -4.79 -11.76
CA ARG A 259 14.74 -3.39 -11.94
C ARG A 259 13.28 -3.22 -11.49
N VAL A 260 13.05 -2.37 -10.50
CA VAL A 260 11.72 -2.11 -9.95
C VAL A 260 11.30 -0.69 -10.29
N THR A 261 10.17 -0.51 -10.96
CA THR A 261 9.65 0.84 -11.25
C THR A 261 8.53 1.16 -10.26
N PHE A 262 8.80 1.97 -9.23
CA PHE A 262 7.83 2.37 -8.21
C PHE A 262 6.55 3.01 -8.76
N GLY A 263 6.68 3.86 -9.77
CA GLY A 263 5.54 4.46 -10.47
C GLY A 263 4.80 3.51 -11.42
N GLY A 264 5.31 2.28 -11.61
CA GLY A 264 4.70 1.28 -12.48
C GLY A 264 3.39 0.73 -11.93
N LYS A 265 2.67 -0.02 -12.77
CA LYS A 265 1.43 -0.72 -12.37
C LYS A 265 1.74 -1.74 -11.26
N GLY A 266 0.81 -1.92 -10.31
CA GLY A 266 0.85 -3.04 -9.38
C GLY A 266 0.89 -4.38 -10.12
N SER A 267 1.41 -5.42 -9.47
CA SER A 267 1.60 -6.72 -10.10
C SER A 267 0.27 -7.42 -10.38
N ASP A 268 0.21 -8.21 -11.44
CA ASP A 268 -0.94 -9.08 -11.72
C ASP A 268 -0.95 -10.34 -10.82
N LYS A 269 -0.15 -10.36 -9.74
CA LYS A 269 -0.08 -11.46 -8.77
C LYS A 269 -1.07 -11.21 -7.62
N ARG A 270 -1.58 -12.30 -7.05
CA ARG A 270 -2.41 -12.22 -5.84
C ARG A 270 -1.60 -11.66 -4.68
N VAL A 271 -2.22 -10.78 -3.90
CA VAL A 271 -1.57 -10.09 -2.78
C VAL A 271 -1.32 -11.04 -1.61
N SER A 272 -2.25 -11.96 -1.36
CA SER A 272 -2.14 -12.99 -0.32
C SER A 272 -2.84 -14.30 -0.75
N MET A 273 -2.60 -15.38 0.00
CA MET A 273 -3.26 -16.68 -0.21
C MET A 273 -4.79 -16.62 -0.05
N ASN A 274 -5.30 -15.63 0.70
CA ASN A 274 -6.71 -15.47 1.01
C ASN A 274 -7.41 -14.43 0.11
N SER A 275 -6.65 -13.62 -0.65
CA SER A 275 -7.21 -12.60 -1.53
C SER A 275 -7.41 -13.13 -2.95
N GLN A 276 -8.59 -12.89 -3.52
CA GLN A 276 -8.84 -13.13 -4.95
C GLN A 276 -8.31 -11.99 -5.84
N LEU A 277 -7.96 -10.85 -5.24
CA LEU A 277 -7.54 -9.66 -5.96
C LEU A 277 -6.03 -9.65 -6.20
N THR A 278 -5.66 -9.12 -7.36
CA THR A 278 -4.28 -8.89 -7.77
C THR A 278 -3.75 -7.56 -7.21
N GLY A 279 -2.43 -7.41 -7.14
CA GLY A 279 -1.80 -6.14 -6.77
C GLY A 279 -2.24 -4.98 -7.68
N ALA A 280 -2.46 -5.25 -8.97
CA ALA A 280 -3.00 -4.31 -9.94
C ALA A 280 -4.42 -3.81 -9.62
N GLU A 281 -5.23 -4.64 -8.97
CA GLU A 281 -6.62 -4.31 -8.60
C GLU A 281 -6.70 -3.59 -7.26
N LEU A 282 -5.75 -3.85 -6.35
CA LEU A 282 -5.72 -3.30 -4.99
C LEU A 282 -4.83 -2.06 -4.83
N TYR A 283 -3.81 -1.87 -5.67
CA TYR A 283 -2.85 -0.78 -5.51
C TYR A 283 -2.78 0.11 -6.75
N THR A 284 -2.62 1.40 -6.52
CA THR A 284 -2.49 2.39 -7.61
C THR A 284 -1.20 2.24 -8.40
N ASN A 285 -0.12 1.86 -7.71
CA ASN A 285 1.21 1.73 -8.28
C ASN A 285 2.03 0.68 -7.52
N ARG A 286 3.20 0.34 -8.07
CA ARG A 286 4.08 -0.70 -7.55
C ARG A 286 4.57 -0.39 -6.15
N VAL A 287 4.92 0.86 -5.84
CA VAL A 287 5.40 1.22 -4.50
C VAL A 287 4.32 1.03 -3.43
N SER A 288 3.05 1.33 -3.74
CA SER A 288 1.94 1.08 -2.82
C SER A 288 1.79 -0.41 -2.52
N GLU A 289 1.95 -1.26 -3.53
CA GLU A 289 1.93 -2.71 -3.36
C GLU A 289 3.09 -3.18 -2.47
N LEU A 290 4.32 -2.72 -2.72
CA LEU A 290 5.50 -3.15 -1.94
C LEU A 290 5.34 -2.85 -0.46
N TRP A 291 4.87 -1.64 -0.14
CA TRP A 291 4.63 -1.21 1.23
C TRP A 291 3.56 -2.05 1.92
N PHE A 292 2.44 -2.38 1.26
CA PHE A 292 1.38 -3.17 1.89
C PHE A 292 1.66 -4.68 1.90
N VAL A 293 2.48 -5.19 0.98
CA VAL A 293 2.99 -6.56 1.03
C VAL A 293 3.81 -6.79 2.30
N GLY A 294 4.58 -5.79 2.74
CA GLY A 294 5.26 -5.83 4.03
C GLY A 294 4.27 -5.95 5.20
N LYS A 295 3.12 -5.27 5.13
CA LYS A 295 2.06 -5.33 6.15
C LYS A 295 1.48 -6.74 6.29
N GLU A 296 1.24 -7.43 5.18
CA GLU A 296 0.78 -8.83 5.20
C GLU A 296 1.82 -9.78 5.81
N LEU A 297 3.09 -9.62 5.48
CA LEU A 297 4.18 -10.44 6.04
C LEU A 297 4.42 -10.14 7.54
N LEU A 298 4.17 -8.90 7.98
CA LEU A 298 4.18 -8.53 9.39
C LEU A 298 3.05 -9.24 10.14
N ARG A 299 1.82 -9.24 9.58
CA ARG A 299 0.65 -9.92 10.15
C ARG A 299 0.90 -11.41 10.35
N THR A 300 1.58 -12.06 9.41
CA THR A 300 1.92 -13.49 9.46
C THR A 300 3.18 -13.81 10.26
N LYS A 301 3.80 -12.82 10.92
CA LYS A 301 5.03 -12.95 11.73
C LYS A 301 6.23 -13.46 10.94
N GLN A 302 6.36 -13.02 9.68
CA GLN A 302 7.44 -13.40 8.77
C GLN A 302 8.51 -12.32 8.55
N ILE A 303 8.31 -11.12 9.11
CA ILE A 303 9.32 -10.05 9.11
C ILE A 303 9.98 -9.98 10.48
N TYR A 304 11.31 -9.87 10.49
CA TYR A 304 12.17 -9.69 11.67
C TYR A 304 13.21 -8.60 11.40
N GLY A 305 13.97 -8.18 12.42
CA GLY A 305 15.08 -7.22 12.28
C GLY A 305 14.68 -5.78 11.94
N VAL A 306 13.43 -5.36 12.17
CA VAL A 306 13.02 -3.97 12.01
C VAL A 306 13.72 -3.10 13.06
N SER A 307 14.66 -2.26 12.61
CA SER A 307 15.37 -1.31 13.47
C SER A 307 14.46 -0.13 13.89
N SER A 308 14.87 0.61 14.93
CA SER A 308 14.13 1.81 15.37
C SER A 308 13.98 2.85 14.26
N ASP A 309 15.05 3.07 13.49
CA ASP A 309 15.07 4.10 12.45
C ASP A 309 14.19 3.71 11.26
N LEU A 310 14.19 2.41 10.91
CA LEU A 310 13.29 1.87 9.92
C LEU A 310 11.82 1.93 10.39
N ALA A 311 11.55 1.53 11.64
CA ALA A 311 10.21 1.60 12.23
C ALA A 311 9.63 3.02 12.18
N GLN A 312 10.44 4.03 12.49
CA GLN A 312 10.02 5.43 12.39
C GLN A 312 9.58 5.81 10.97
N GLU A 313 10.33 5.42 9.94
CA GLU A 313 9.96 5.72 8.55
C GLU A 313 8.71 4.92 8.12
N MET A 314 8.59 3.66 8.55
CA MET A 314 7.41 2.81 8.28
C MET A 314 6.12 3.38 8.89
N CYS A 315 6.16 3.77 10.16
CA CYS A 315 4.99 4.31 10.89
C CYS A 315 4.60 5.72 10.44
N ALA A 316 5.56 6.51 9.94
CA ALA A 316 5.32 7.89 9.54
C ALA A 316 4.60 8.04 8.18
N ARG A 317 4.68 7.00 7.32
CA ARG A 317 4.20 7.09 5.94
C ARG A 317 2.70 6.86 5.87
N ASN A 318 2.00 7.80 5.24
CA ASN A 318 0.55 7.71 5.13
C ASN A 318 0.10 6.99 3.85
N TYR A 319 -1.18 6.63 3.79
CA TYR A 319 -1.86 6.17 2.58
C TYR A 319 -3.24 6.81 2.45
N ASP A 320 -3.78 6.73 1.24
CA ASP A 320 -5.13 7.14 0.88
C ASP A 320 -5.78 6.08 -0.01
N MET A 321 -7.11 6.16 -0.14
CA MET A 321 -7.91 5.30 -0.99
C MET A 321 -8.36 6.08 -2.21
N THR A 322 -8.03 5.58 -3.40
CA THR A 322 -8.37 6.19 -4.67
C THR A 322 -9.24 5.25 -5.50
N LYS A 323 -10.04 5.80 -6.41
CA LYS A 323 -10.92 5.00 -7.28
C LYS A 323 -10.10 4.30 -8.38
N GLY A 324 -10.17 2.98 -8.43
CA GLY A 324 -9.72 2.17 -9.56
C GLY A 324 -10.89 1.79 -10.49
N THR A 325 -10.60 0.99 -11.51
CA THR A 325 -11.64 0.44 -12.41
C THR A 325 -12.44 -0.63 -11.68
N GLY A 326 -13.52 -0.25 -11.00
CA GLY A 326 -14.46 -1.16 -10.33
C GLY A 326 -14.12 -1.55 -8.89
N THR A 327 -12.90 -1.29 -8.42
CA THR A 327 -12.46 -1.49 -7.02
C THR A 327 -11.70 -0.28 -6.49
N LEU A 328 -11.69 -0.11 -5.17
CA LEU A 328 -10.84 0.89 -4.52
C LEU A 328 -9.40 0.43 -4.54
N ARG A 329 -8.49 1.38 -4.80
CA ARG A 329 -7.06 1.15 -4.83
C ARG A 329 -6.37 1.99 -3.78
N VAL A 330 -5.53 1.33 -3.01
CA VAL A 330 -4.66 1.95 -2.04
C VAL A 330 -3.55 2.71 -2.76
N LYS A 331 -3.31 3.95 -2.34
CA LYS A 331 -2.23 4.81 -2.79
C LYS A 331 -1.45 5.27 -1.58
N ILE A 332 -0.18 4.91 -1.48
CA ILE A 332 0.67 5.47 -0.43
C ILE A 332 0.98 6.94 -0.75
N GLU A 333 1.20 7.73 0.30
CA GLU A 333 1.77 9.07 0.23
C GLU A 333 3.02 9.03 -0.65
N SER A 334 3.23 10.07 -1.47
CA SER A 334 4.40 10.13 -2.35
C SER A 334 5.65 10.60 -1.61
N LYS A 335 6.84 10.28 -2.15
CA LYS A 335 8.13 10.68 -1.57
C LYS A 335 8.22 12.21 -1.37
N PRO A 336 7.79 13.04 -2.35
CA PRO A 336 7.72 14.49 -2.17
C PRO A 336 6.76 14.96 -1.07
N GLU A 337 5.56 14.37 -0.94
CA GLU A 337 4.57 14.75 0.08
C GLU A 337 5.08 14.45 1.49
N PHE A 338 5.65 13.27 1.70
CA PHE A 338 6.27 12.91 2.98
C PHE A 338 7.44 13.82 3.33
N LYS A 339 8.28 14.15 2.35
CA LYS A 339 9.41 15.07 2.54
C LYS A 339 8.93 16.47 2.91
N ALA A 340 7.83 16.94 2.32
CA ALA A 340 7.24 18.23 2.68
C ALA A 340 6.78 18.28 4.15
N ARG A 341 6.38 17.14 4.73
CA ARG A 341 5.95 17.04 6.13
C ARG A 341 7.11 16.86 7.11
N PHE A 342 8.06 15.99 6.79
CA PHE A 342 9.10 15.55 7.72
C PHE A 342 10.48 16.16 7.44
N GLY A 343 10.64 16.91 6.35
CA GLY A 343 11.93 17.48 5.91
C GLY A 343 12.91 16.45 5.34
N ARG A 344 12.55 15.16 5.32
CA ARG A 344 13.36 14.04 4.82
C ARG A 344 12.49 13.02 4.10
N SER A 345 13.10 12.22 3.22
CA SER A 345 12.43 11.10 2.53
C SER A 345 12.55 9.79 3.32
N PRO A 346 11.65 8.80 3.14
CA PRO A 346 11.73 7.51 3.82
C PRO A 346 12.66 6.53 3.06
N ASP A 347 13.90 6.96 2.81
CA ASP A 347 14.85 6.20 1.97
C ASP A 347 15.21 4.82 2.57
N LEU A 348 15.15 4.66 3.90
CA LEU A 348 15.40 3.36 4.55
C LEU A 348 14.26 2.40 4.26
N ALA A 349 13.02 2.86 4.40
CA ALA A 349 11.84 2.03 4.17
C ALA A 349 11.70 1.64 2.70
N ASP A 350 11.89 2.58 1.76
CA ASP A 350 11.83 2.29 0.32
C ASP A 350 12.90 1.25 -0.08
N ALA A 351 14.13 1.37 0.42
CA ALA A 351 15.19 0.39 0.18
C ALA A 351 14.92 -0.97 0.86
N ALA A 352 14.37 -1.00 2.08
CA ALA A 352 14.01 -2.23 2.78
C ALA A 352 12.90 -3.00 2.06
N PHE A 353 11.87 -2.30 1.55
CA PHE A 353 10.79 -2.93 0.79
C PHE A 353 11.23 -3.40 -0.60
N LEU A 354 12.24 -2.79 -1.21
CA LEU A 354 12.91 -3.35 -2.39
C LEU A 354 13.61 -4.68 -2.08
N ALA A 355 14.33 -4.77 -0.95
CA ALA A 355 14.97 -6.02 -0.51
C ALA A 355 13.91 -7.11 -0.26
N LEU A 356 12.79 -6.74 0.37
CA LEU A 356 11.68 -7.64 0.60
C LEU A 356 11.02 -8.10 -0.70
N ASP A 357 10.87 -7.22 -1.69
CA ASP A 357 10.38 -7.61 -3.01
C ASP A 357 11.33 -8.59 -3.69
N CYS A 358 12.65 -8.35 -3.61
CA CYS A 358 13.64 -9.30 -4.10
C CYS A 358 13.46 -10.68 -3.49
N ALA A 359 13.31 -10.76 -2.16
CA ALA A 359 13.04 -12.00 -1.44
C ALA A 359 11.79 -12.73 -1.97
N ARG A 360 10.71 -11.99 -2.25
CA ARG A 360 9.48 -12.58 -2.79
C ARG A 360 9.67 -13.09 -4.21
N GLN A 361 10.24 -12.27 -5.08
CA GLN A 361 10.31 -12.56 -6.52
C GLN A 361 11.34 -13.65 -6.84
N ARG A 362 12.45 -13.69 -6.09
CA ARG A 362 13.59 -14.57 -6.36
C ARG A 362 13.64 -15.78 -5.45
N LEU A 363 13.21 -15.64 -4.20
CA LEU A 363 13.32 -16.70 -3.18
C LEU A 363 11.97 -17.28 -2.75
N GLY A 364 10.86 -16.80 -3.31
CA GLY A 364 9.53 -17.37 -3.06
C GLY A 364 8.96 -17.07 -1.68
N LEU A 365 9.38 -15.97 -1.04
CA LEU A 365 8.75 -15.49 0.19
C LEU A 365 7.29 -15.13 -0.08
N VAL A 366 6.36 -15.71 0.66
CA VAL A 366 4.91 -15.45 0.53
C VAL A 366 4.30 -15.38 1.94
N ALA A 367 3.28 -14.55 2.10
CA ALA A 367 2.55 -14.42 3.35
C ALA A 367 1.74 -15.70 3.63
N ILE A 368 2.13 -16.43 4.68
CA ILE A 368 1.53 -17.68 5.14
C ILE A 368 1.46 -17.62 6.67
N ASP A 369 0.28 -17.92 7.23
CA ASP A 369 0.09 -17.92 8.68
C ASP A 369 1.11 -18.85 9.38
N PRO A 370 1.55 -18.49 10.60
CA PRO A 370 2.56 -19.26 11.31
C PRO A 370 2.10 -20.72 11.51
N PRO A 371 3.03 -21.69 11.49
CA PRO A 371 2.73 -23.07 11.80
C PRO A 371 1.98 -23.18 13.14
N LYS A 372 0.89 -23.95 13.20
CA LYS A 372 0.19 -24.20 14.46
C LYS A 372 1.11 -24.98 15.40
N ASP A 373 1.28 -24.48 16.63
CA ASP A 373 1.98 -25.17 17.73
C ASP A 373 1.20 -26.43 18.14
N GLU A 374 1.28 -27.50 17.35
CA GLU A 374 0.83 -28.81 17.80
C GLU A 374 1.95 -29.46 18.61
N LYS A 375 1.83 -29.35 19.92
CA LYS A 375 2.65 -30.11 20.87
C LYS A 375 2.61 -31.60 20.50
N GLY A 376 3.73 -32.15 20.04
CA GLY A 376 3.95 -33.61 20.02
C GLY A 376 3.95 -34.33 18.67
N ALA A 377 4.00 -33.65 17.52
CA ALA A 377 4.19 -34.33 16.24
C ALA A 377 5.67 -34.31 15.81
N GLY A 378 6.35 -35.45 15.99
CA GLY A 378 7.68 -35.67 15.43
C GLY A 378 7.74 -35.42 13.92
N TYR A 379 8.91 -34.97 13.47
CA TYR A 379 9.36 -34.75 12.09
C TYR A 379 8.21 -34.55 11.07
N ARG A 380 7.70 -33.31 10.97
CA ARG A 380 6.67 -32.96 9.99
C ARG A 380 7.25 -32.72 8.60
N LYS A 381 6.49 -33.15 7.59
CA LYS A 381 6.76 -32.97 6.16
C LYS A 381 7.04 -31.49 5.84
N GLN A 382 8.21 -31.22 5.28
CA GLN A 382 8.51 -29.97 4.57
C GLN A 382 7.38 -29.68 3.57
N VAL A 383 6.72 -28.53 3.72
CA VAL A 383 5.90 -27.96 2.66
C VAL A 383 6.88 -27.47 1.60
N THR A 384 7.11 -28.30 0.58
CA THR A 384 8.03 -27.98 -0.51
C THR A 384 7.35 -27.02 -1.47
N ILE A 385 8.13 -26.11 -2.08
CA ILE A 385 7.66 -25.16 -3.11
C ILE A 385 6.86 -25.87 -4.24
N LYS A 386 7.15 -27.14 -4.51
CA LYS A 386 6.39 -28.01 -5.43
C LYS A 386 4.90 -28.14 -5.07
N THR A 387 4.55 -28.13 -3.79
CA THR A 387 3.14 -28.16 -3.34
C THR A 387 2.44 -26.79 -3.44
N LEU A 388 3.20 -25.71 -3.62
CA LEU A 388 2.71 -24.34 -3.80
C LEU A 388 2.71 -23.88 -5.27
N SER A 389 3.16 -24.70 -6.21
CA SER A 389 3.27 -24.35 -7.65
C SER A 389 1.93 -23.98 -8.28
N GLY A 390 0.83 -24.56 -7.81
CA GLY A 390 -0.52 -24.21 -8.26
C GLY A 390 -0.99 -22.82 -7.82
N ALA A 391 -0.40 -22.25 -6.77
CA ALA A 391 -0.71 -20.90 -6.28
C ALA A 391 0.26 -19.82 -6.78
N LEU A 392 1.41 -20.21 -7.34
CA LEU A 392 2.56 -19.35 -7.62
C LEU A 392 3.16 -19.66 -9.01
N ASN A 393 2.39 -19.54 -10.09
CA ASN A 393 2.96 -19.57 -11.43
C ASN A 393 3.93 -18.39 -11.62
N ASN A 394 5.20 -18.63 -11.31
CA ASN A 394 6.32 -17.74 -11.58
C ASN A 394 7.20 -18.39 -12.65
N PRO A 395 7.10 -17.99 -13.93
CA PRO A 395 8.00 -18.47 -14.97
C PRO A 395 9.46 -18.05 -14.76
N ASP A 396 9.72 -17.09 -13.88
CA ASP A 396 11.06 -16.56 -13.56
C ASP A 396 11.62 -17.06 -12.22
N ALA A 397 10.92 -17.99 -11.53
CA ALA A 397 11.45 -18.60 -10.32
C ALA A 397 12.58 -19.57 -10.68
N THR A 398 13.82 -19.15 -10.42
CA THR A 398 14.96 -20.07 -10.45
C THR A 398 14.87 -20.94 -9.20
N LEU A 399 14.20 -22.09 -9.32
CA LEU A 399 14.26 -23.14 -8.30
C LEU A 399 15.72 -23.62 -8.25
N LEU A 400 16.45 -23.23 -7.20
CA LEU A 400 17.74 -23.86 -6.91
C LEU A 400 17.45 -25.32 -6.55
N SER A 401 17.94 -26.22 -7.40
CA SER A 401 17.98 -27.67 -7.18
C SER A 401 19.00 -28.05 -6.12
#